data_AF-A0A497GQL3-F1
#
_entry.id   AF-A0A497GQL3-F1
#
_cell.length_a   1.000
_cell.length_b   1.000
_cell.length_c   1.000
_cell.angle_alpha   90.00
_cell.angle_beta   90.00
_cell.angle_gamma   90.00
#
_symmetry.space_group_name_H-M   'P 1'
#
loop_
_entity.id
_entity.type
_entity.pdbx_description
1 polymer ?
#
loop_
_entity_poly.entity_id
_entity_poly.type
_entity_poly.pdbx_seq_one_letter_code
_entity_poly.pdbx_strand_id
1 'polypeptide(L)'
;MGGVPENLVDENIIIIHYDLPVPRSKVRQLANNDPNDRELRRLLARWRTWYDWATETLRNLGYPIGYSVIIADVERLKTVHEVSERVREKYQKLKDMDKWGLLPSEDKVRIGVVRFKPASNEDLKTLEAMFKNYLRDSLETIKDYIIRKLKVEKKDPKDINRRVREMIKRLKEQDRFRLLERDPELKKLLGLIDILTIEV
;
A
#
# COMPACT_ATOMS: atom_id res chain seq x y z
N MET A 1 -23.62 -1.42 17.68
CA MET A 1 -23.38 -0.10 17.07
C MET A 1 -21.91 0.24 17.27
N GLY A 2 -21.09 0.07 16.25
CA GLY A 2 -19.70 0.53 16.27
C GLY A 2 -19.69 1.92 15.66
N GLY A 3 -19.43 2.94 16.47
CA GLY A 3 -19.32 4.31 15.97
C GLY A 3 -18.02 4.51 15.19
N VAL A 4 -18.12 5.29 14.12
CA VAL A 4 -17.01 6.02 13.51
C VAL A 4 -16.25 6.75 14.64
N PRO A 5 -14.91 6.77 14.67
CA PRO A 5 -14.15 7.59 15.60
C PRO A 5 -14.71 9.01 15.58
N GLU A 6 -15.13 9.51 16.74
CA GLU A 6 -15.76 10.84 16.88
C GLU A 6 -14.90 11.95 16.24
N ASN A 7 -13.58 11.76 16.17
CA ASN A 7 -12.64 12.70 15.58
C ASN A 7 -12.74 12.86 14.05
N LEU A 8 -13.32 11.90 13.31
CA LEU A 8 -13.52 12.06 11.85
C LEU A 8 -14.78 12.85 11.50
N VAL A 9 -15.65 13.12 12.47
CA VAL A 9 -16.97 13.71 12.28
C VAL A 9 -16.90 15.24 12.22
N ASP A 10 -15.91 15.84 12.88
CA ASP A 10 -15.75 17.31 12.97
C ASP A 10 -14.62 17.90 12.11
N GLU A 11 -13.75 17.07 11.56
CA GLU A 11 -12.52 17.52 10.90
C GLU A 11 -12.61 17.44 9.36
N ASN A 12 -12.10 18.48 8.70
CA ASN A 12 -11.88 18.42 7.26
C ASN A 12 -10.91 17.27 6.98
N ILE A 13 -11.28 16.32 6.12
CA ILE A 13 -10.40 15.21 5.74
C ILE A 13 -9.75 15.51 4.38
N ILE A 14 -8.64 14.85 4.10
CA ILE A 14 -7.97 14.86 2.81
C ILE A 14 -7.89 13.45 2.25
N ILE A 15 -8.17 13.34 0.96
CA ILE A 15 -7.97 12.14 0.17
C ILE A 15 -6.68 12.34 -0.62
N ILE A 16 -5.69 11.54 -0.32
CA ILE A 16 -4.42 11.48 -1.02
C ILE A 16 -4.52 10.34 -2.03
N HIS A 17 -4.31 10.65 -3.30
CA HIS A 17 -4.20 9.62 -4.34
C HIS A 17 -2.83 9.71 -5.00
N TYR A 18 -2.25 8.57 -5.34
CA TYR A 18 -0.96 8.54 -6.01
C TYR A 18 -0.88 7.56 -7.17
N ASP A 19 -0.02 7.85 -8.12
CA ASP A 19 0.38 6.99 -9.22
C ASP A 19 1.90 7.10 -9.36
N LEU A 20 2.59 5.99 -9.12
CA LEU A 20 4.05 5.93 -9.13
C LEU A 20 4.53 5.28 -10.44
N PRO A 21 5.53 5.87 -11.11
CA PRO A 21 6.00 5.39 -12.40
C PRO A 21 6.58 3.98 -12.36
N VAL A 22 6.10 3.13 -13.27
CA VAL A 22 6.63 1.79 -13.53
C VAL A 22 7.51 1.82 -14.79
N PRO A 23 8.69 1.16 -14.79
CA PRO A 23 9.59 1.11 -15.92
C PRO A 23 8.90 0.57 -17.19
N ARG A 24 9.31 1.09 -18.35
CA ARG A 24 8.71 0.71 -19.65
C ARG A 24 8.91 -0.78 -19.95
N SER A 25 7.99 -1.38 -20.69
CA SER A 25 8.01 -2.81 -21.08
C SER A 25 9.31 -3.28 -21.74
N LYS A 26 10.04 -2.37 -22.41
CA LYS A 26 11.37 -2.60 -23.01
C LYS A 26 12.44 -3.06 -22.01
N VAL A 27 12.22 -2.86 -20.70
CA VAL A 27 13.12 -3.37 -19.63
C VAL A 27 13.30 -4.88 -19.71
N ARG A 28 12.25 -5.65 -20.01
CA ARG A 28 12.35 -7.11 -20.12
C ARG A 28 13.18 -7.55 -21.33
N GLN A 29 13.16 -6.78 -22.41
CA GLN A 29 13.94 -7.06 -23.62
C GLN A 29 15.42 -6.69 -23.41
N LEU A 30 15.68 -5.52 -22.81
CA LEU A 30 17.05 -5.06 -22.54
C LEU A 30 17.77 -5.92 -21.50
N ALA A 31 17.08 -6.34 -20.43
CA ALA A 31 17.66 -7.22 -19.42
C ALA A 31 17.98 -8.64 -19.93
N ASN A 32 17.32 -9.07 -21.02
CA ASN A 32 17.57 -10.36 -21.67
C ASN A 32 18.68 -10.31 -22.72
N ASN A 33 18.94 -9.13 -23.32
CA ASN A 33 19.93 -8.97 -24.38
C ASN A 33 21.38 -8.86 -23.84
N ASP A 34 21.58 -8.31 -22.64
CA ASP A 34 22.87 -8.36 -21.95
C ASP A 34 22.69 -8.73 -20.46
N PRO A 35 22.77 -10.02 -20.11
CA PRO A 35 22.61 -10.47 -18.73
C PRO A 35 23.74 -10.00 -17.79
N ASN A 36 24.84 -9.43 -18.32
CA ASN A 36 25.97 -8.94 -17.54
C ASN A 36 25.97 -7.43 -17.28
N ASP A 37 24.93 -6.69 -17.71
CA ASP A 37 24.82 -5.27 -17.38
C ASP A 37 24.48 -5.07 -15.89
N ARG A 38 25.56 -5.04 -15.09
CA ARG A 38 25.54 -4.89 -13.64
C ARG A 38 24.98 -3.53 -13.23
N GLU A 39 25.15 -2.50 -14.05
CA GLU A 39 24.64 -1.15 -13.76
C GLU A 39 23.13 -1.09 -13.97
N LEU A 40 22.61 -1.67 -15.06
CA LEU A 40 21.18 -1.78 -15.34
C LEU A 40 20.44 -2.53 -14.22
N ARG A 41 20.97 -3.68 -13.78
CA ARG A 41 20.37 -4.44 -12.66
C ARG A 41 20.36 -3.65 -11.36
N ARG A 42 21.44 -2.90 -11.08
CA ARG A 42 21.51 -2.03 -9.90
C ARG A 42 20.49 -0.89 -9.99
N LEU A 43 20.30 -0.28 -11.15
CA LEU A 43 19.29 0.76 -11.36
C LEU A 43 17.88 0.22 -11.09
N LEU A 44 17.54 -0.94 -11.66
CA LEU A 44 16.23 -1.57 -11.44
C LEU A 44 16.01 -1.96 -9.99
N ALA A 45 17.05 -2.49 -9.32
CA ALA A 45 16.99 -2.79 -7.89
C ALA A 45 16.73 -1.52 -7.06
N ARG A 46 17.45 -0.43 -7.35
CA ARG A 46 17.25 0.87 -6.66
C ARG A 46 15.88 1.47 -6.93
N TRP A 47 15.38 1.37 -8.17
CA TRP A 47 14.01 1.78 -8.51
C TRP A 47 12.99 0.99 -7.68
N ARG A 48 13.15 -0.34 -7.58
CA ARG A 48 12.26 -1.18 -6.77
C ARG A 48 12.31 -0.80 -5.30
N THR A 49 13.50 -0.59 -4.74
CA THR A 49 13.66 -0.11 -3.36
C THR A 49 12.98 1.24 -3.14
N TRP A 50 13.11 2.17 -4.09
CA TRP A 50 12.40 3.45 -4.02
C TRP A 50 10.89 3.29 -4.12
N TYR A 51 10.39 2.44 -5.01
CA TYR A 51 8.96 2.20 -5.20
C TYR A 51 8.34 1.62 -3.92
N ASP A 52 8.98 0.60 -3.33
CA ASP A 52 8.54 -0.02 -2.08
C ASP A 52 8.57 1.01 -0.94
N TRP A 53 9.65 1.78 -0.80
CA TRP A 53 9.78 2.85 0.20
C TRP A 53 8.74 3.96 0.02
N ALA A 54 8.51 4.43 -1.20
CA ALA A 54 7.56 5.50 -1.49
C ALA A 54 6.13 5.04 -1.19
N THR A 55 5.78 3.83 -1.61
CA THR A 55 4.49 3.21 -1.33
C THR A 55 4.26 3.08 0.18
N GLU A 56 5.23 2.55 0.92
CA GLU A 56 5.14 2.41 2.38
C GLU A 56 5.01 3.78 3.07
N THR A 57 5.85 4.74 2.67
CA THR A 57 5.85 6.09 3.25
C THR A 57 4.52 6.79 3.02
N LEU A 58 3.98 6.76 1.79
CA LEU A 58 2.70 7.36 1.46
C LEU A 58 1.57 6.68 2.23
N ARG A 59 1.54 5.34 2.24
CA ARG A 59 0.48 4.58 2.94
C ARG A 59 0.47 4.83 4.45
N ASN A 60 1.59 5.22 5.04
CA ASN A 60 1.70 5.57 6.45
C ASN A 60 1.23 7.00 6.78
N LEU A 61 0.93 7.83 5.77
CA LEU A 61 0.40 9.19 5.98
C LEU A 61 -1.01 9.19 6.56
N GLY A 62 -1.77 8.11 6.38
CA GLY A 62 -3.14 8.01 6.85
C GLY A 62 -3.70 6.60 6.73
N TYR A 63 -4.96 6.53 6.34
CA TYR A 63 -5.82 5.37 6.30
C TYR A 63 -5.94 4.91 4.84
N PRO A 64 -5.28 3.81 4.43
CA PRO A 64 -5.41 3.32 3.07
C PRO A 64 -6.83 2.78 2.86
N ILE A 65 -7.53 3.27 1.83
CA ILE A 65 -8.84 2.75 1.39
C ILE A 65 -8.75 2.01 0.04
N GLY A 66 -7.54 1.87 -0.49
CA GLY A 66 -7.25 1.18 -1.73
C GLY A 66 -5.75 1.01 -1.95
N TYR A 67 -5.37 0.57 -3.15
CA TYR A 67 -3.95 0.38 -3.50
C TYR A 67 -3.17 1.70 -3.55
N SER A 68 -3.78 2.77 -4.03
CA SER A 68 -3.10 4.07 -4.18
C SER A 68 -3.92 5.25 -3.66
N VAL A 69 -4.86 5.00 -2.75
CA VAL A 69 -5.74 6.01 -2.16
C VAL A 69 -5.68 5.91 -0.63
N ILE A 70 -5.47 7.04 0.02
CA ILE A 70 -5.28 7.19 1.46
C ILE A 70 -6.16 8.35 1.93
N ILE A 71 -6.87 8.16 3.05
CA ILE A 71 -7.56 9.24 3.75
C ILE A 71 -6.67 9.71 4.89
N ALA A 72 -6.55 11.00 5.12
CA ALA A 72 -5.87 11.56 6.28
C ALA A 72 -6.63 12.79 6.78
N ASP A 73 -6.29 13.25 7.97
CA ASP A 73 -6.76 14.52 8.51
C ASP A 73 -6.06 15.69 7.77
N VAL A 74 -6.78 16.80 7.55
CA VAL A 74 -6.25 18.05 7.00
C VAL A 74 -5.03 18.56 7.77
N GLU A 75 -4.91 18.33 9.08
CA GLU A 75 -3.71 18.73 9.83
C GLU A 75 -2.42 18.14 9.24
N ARG A 76 -2.53 16.96 8.62
CA ARG A 76 -1.40 16.27 7.99
C ARG A 76 -1.04 16.82 6.62
N LEU A 77 -1.78 17.79 6.07
CA LEU A 77 -1.56 18.31 4.74
C LEU A 77 -0.12 18.78 4.51
N LYS A 78 0.48 19.46 5.50
CA LYS A 78 1.88 19.90 5.43
C LYS A 78 2.83 18.70 5.28
N THR A 79 2.66 17.69 6.12
CA THR A 79 3.43 16.44 6.08
C THR A 79 3.26 15.70 4.75
N VAL A 80 2.04 15.71 4.18
CA VAL A 80 1.76 15.12 2.87
C VAL A 80 2.56 15.83 1.78
N HIS A 81 2.60 17.16 1.78
CA HIS A 81 3.40 17.92 0.82
C HIS A 81 4.90 17.62 0.96
N GLU A 82 5.44 17.66 2.17
CA GLU A 82 6.86 17.36 2.44
C GLU A 82 7.25 15.95 1.98
N VAL A 83 6.39 14.97 2.25
CA VAL A 83 6.62 13.58 1.84
C VAL A 83 6.49 13.43 0.33
N SER A 84 5.56 14.13 -0.31
CA SER A 84 5.39 14.11 -1.76
C SER A 84 6.62 14.65 -2.48
N GLU A 85 7.16 15.78 -2.02
CA GLU A 85 8.39 16.35 -2.58
C GLU A 85 9.58 15.41 -2.34
N ARG A 86 9.73 14.84 -1.14
CA ARG A 86 10.79 13.87 -0.85
C ARG A 86 10.72 12.62 -1.73
N VAL A 87 9.50 12.17 -2.08
CA VAL A 87 9.30 11.05 -3.01
C VAL A 87 9.78 11.42 -4.41
N ARG A 88 9.42 12.61 -4.90
CA ARG A 88 9.85 13.14 -6.21
C ARG A 88 11.35 13.37 -6.27
N GLU A 89 11.96 14.04 -5.29
CA GLU A 89 13.41 14.27 -5.24
C GLU A 89 14.22 12.98 -5.32
N LYS A 90 13.81 11.94 -4.57
CA LYS A 90 14.49 10.64 -4.64
C LYS A 90 14.29 9.96 -5.98
N TYR A 91 13.12 10.14 -6.62
CA TYR A 91 12.90 9.63 -7.97
C TYR A 91 13.78 10.35 -8.99
N GLN A 92 13.90 11.67 -8.87
CA GLN A 92 14.74 12.47 -9.76
C GLN A 92 16.20 12.02 -9.69
N LYS A 93 16.73 11.80 -8.49
CA LYS A 93 18.09 11.24 -8.31
C LYS A 93 18.26 9.87 -8.96
N LEU A 94 17.22 9.04 -9.01
CA LEU A 94 17.25 7.76 -9.73
C LEU A 94 17.19 7.97 -11.24
N LYS A 95 16.41 8.96 -11.69
CA LYS A 95 16.27 9.31 -13.10
C LYS A 95 17.57 9.88 -13.68
N ASP A 96 18.32 10.66 -12.91
CA ASP A 96 19.64 11.18 -13.32
C ASP A 96 20.66 10.05 -13.53
N MET A 97 20.45 8.90 -12.89
CA MET A 97 21.27 7.70 -13.08
C MET A 97 20.82 6.82 -14.26
N ASP A 98 19.66 7.09 -14.86
CA ASP A 98 19.06 6.30 -15.93
C ASP A 98 19.62 6.68 -17.30
N LYS A 99 20.80 6.14 -17.61
CA LYS A 99 21.47 6.30 -18.90
C LYS A 99 20.73 5.61 -20.07
N TRP A 100 19.80 4.69 -19.77
CA TRP A 100 19.09 3.87 -20.76
C TRP A 100 17.71 4.40 -21.12
N GLY A 101 17.25 5.49 -20.47
CA GLY A 101 15.93 6.06 -20.70
C GLY A 101 14.77 5.11 -20.35
N LEU A 102 14.97 4.22 -19.39
CA LEU A 102 14.01 3.19 -18.98
C LEU A 102 12.95 3.70 -18.02
N LEU A 103 13.35 4.61 -17.13
CA LEU A 103 12.47 5.21 -16.14
C LEU A 103 11.60 6.27 -16.83
N PRO A 104 10.29 6.34 -16.53
CA PRO A 104 9.45 7.44 -16.99
C PRO A 104 9.95 8.83 -16.52
N SER A 105 9.43 9.90 -17.11
CA SER A 105 9.69 11.27 -16.66
C SER A 105 9.16 11.50 -15.24
N GLU A 106 9.73 12.47 -14.53
CA GLU A 106 9.30 12.85 -13.18
C GLU A 106 7.81 13.23 -13.11
N ASP A 107 7.25 13.83 -14.17
CA ASP A 107 5.82 14.19 -14.29
C ASP A 107 4.86 12.99 -14.14
N LYS A 108 5.39 11.77 -14.20
CA LYS A 108 4.65 10.52 -13.97
C LYS A 108 4.55 10.16 -12.48
N VAL A 109 5.29 10.80 -11.59
CA VAL A 109 5.09 10.72 -10.13
C VAL A 109 3.94 11.65 -9.76
N ARG A 110 2.72 11.10 -9.80
CA ARG A 110 1.51 11.86 -9.50
C ARG A 110 1.12 11.59 -8.06
N ILE A 111 1.12 12.62 -7.23
CA ILE A 111 0.58 12.57 -5.87
C ILE A 111 -0.35 13.77 -5.76
N GLY A 112 -1.64 13.51 -5.67
CA GLY A 112 -2.68 14.51 -5.58
C GLY A 112 -3.37 14.46 -4.22
N VAL A 113 -3.85 15.62 -3.79
CA VAL A 113 -4.57 15.77 -2.53
C VAL A 113 -5.89 16.47 -2.80
N VAL A 114 -6.99 15.83 -2.40
CA VAL A 114 -8.34 16.37 -2.50
C VAL A 114 -8.82 16.64 -1.09
N ARG A 115 -9.16 17.89 -0.79
CA ARG A 115 -9.84 18.23 0.47
C ARG A 115 -11.29 17.78 0.36
N PHE A 116 -11.73 16.95 1.29
CA PHE A 116 -13.09 16.45 1.37
C PHE A 116 -13.66 16.83 2.73
N LYS A 117 -14.82 17.48 2.71
CA LYS A 117 -15.58 17.75 3.92
C LYS A 117 -16.83 16.88 3.86
N PRO A 118 -16.97 15.84 4.72
CA PRO A 118 -18.20 15.07 4.76
C PRO A 118 -19.34 16.02 5.11
N ALA A 119 -20.36 16.09 4.24
CA ALA A 119 -21.49 16.98 4.44
C ALA A 119 -22.57 16.32 5.32
N SER A 120 -22.54 14.99 5.42
CA SER A 120 -23.55 14.19 6.10
C SER A 120 -22.96 12.98 6.84
N ASN A 121 -23.74 12.45 7.80
CA ASN A 121 -23.45 11.17 8.45
C ASN A 121 -23.49 9.97 7.47
N GLU A 122 -24.12 10.11 6.30
CA GLU A 122 -24.13 9.07 5.26
C GLU A 122 -22.79 8.96 4.53
N ASP A 123 -22.10 10.08 4.34
CA ASP A 123 -20.75 10.11 3.75
C ASP A 123 -19.77 9.33 4.64
N LEU A 124 -19.88 9.50 5.96
CA LEU A 124 -19.06 8.78 6.94
C LEU A 124 -19.31 7.28 6.92
N LYS A 125 -20.57 6.84 6.86
CA LYS A 125 -20.91 5.42 6.70
C LYS A 125 -20.36 4.84 5.40
N THR A 126 -20.37 5.63 4.33
CA THR A 126 -19.79 5.24 3.05
C THR A 126 -18.27 5.07 3.16
N LEU A 127 -17.58 6.00 3.83
CA LEU A 127 -16.14 5.89 4.09
C LEU A 127 -15.79 4.66 4.94
N GLU A 128 -16.56 4.40 6.00
CA GLU A 128 -16.39 3.21 6.84
C GLU A 128 -16.59 1.93 6.01
N ALA A 129 -17.62 1.87 5.16
CA ALA A 129 -17.85 0.74 4.27
C ALA A 129 -16.71 0.53 3.27
N MET A 130 -16.15 1.61 2.70
CA MET A 130 -14.97 1.53 1.84
C MET A 130 -13.76 0.98 2.59
N PHE A 131 -13.54 1.42 3.84
CA PHE A 131 -12.45 0.93 4.68
C PHE A 131 -12.64 -0.56 5.03
N LYS A 132 -13.86 -0.96 5.39
CA LYS A 132 -14.21 -2.37 5.61
C LYS A 132 -13.90 -3.23 4.38
N ASN A 133 -14.30 -2.78 3.19
CA ASN A 133 -14.05 -3.50 1.94
C ASN A 133 -12.54 -3.63 1.68
N TYR A 134 -11.77 -2.57 1.86
CA TYR A 134 -10.31 -2.63 1.72
C TYR A 134 -9.66 -3.65 2.68
N LEU A 135 -10.09 -3.68 3.94
CA LEU A 135 -9.59 -4.67 4.91
C LEU A 135 -9.96 -6.09 4.50
N ARG A 136 -11.21 -6.30 4.07
CA ARG A 136 -11.69 -7.61 3.59
C ARG A 136 -10.84 -8.10 2.42
N ASP A 137 -10.69 -7.28 1.38
CA ASP A 137 -9.95 -7.62 0.17
C ASP A 137 -8.45 -7.87 0.49
N SER A 138 -7.90 -7.13 1.45
CA SER A 138 -6.53 -7.33 1.95
C SER A 138 -6.37 -8.68 2.67
N LEU A 139 -7.33 -9.07 3.52
CA LEU A 139 -7.33 -10.38 4.19
C LEU A 139 -7.51 -11.52 3.19
N GLU A 140 -8.39 -11.36 2.20
CA GLU A 140 -8.56 -12.35 1.13
C GLU A 140 -7.28 -12.53 0.32
N THR A 141 -6.59 -11.44 0.00
CA THR A 141 -5.29 -11.49 -0.68
C THR A 141 -4.24 -12.25 0.16
N ILE A 142 -4.24 -12.07 1.49
CA ILE A 142 -3.35 -12.82 2.40
C ILE A 142 -3.71 -14.31 2.38
N LYS A 143 -5.00 -14.66 2.47
CA LYS A 143 -5.49 -16.04 2.39
C LYS A 143 -5.05 -16.72 1.09
N ASP A 144 -5.23 -16.04 -0.04
CA ASP A 144 -4.84 -16.58 -1.35
C ASP A 144 -3.32 -16.72 -1.49
N TYR A 145 -2.56 -15.78 -0.91
CA TYR A 145 -1.11 -15.90 -0.82
C TYR A 145 -0.69 -17.16 -0.05
N ILE A 146 -1.31 -17.45 1.09
CA ILE A 146 -1.03 -18.66 1.90
C ILE A 146 -1.32 -19.91 1.09
N ILE A 147 -2.52 -20.00 0.51
CA ILE A 147 -2.96 -21.14 -0.31
C ILE A 147 -1.96 -21.38 -1.45
N ARG A 148 -1.61 -20.33 -2.20
CA ARG A 148 -0.66 -20.45 -3.32
C ARG A 148 0.72 -20.90 -2.85
N LYS A 149 1.26 -20.29 -1.78
CA LYS A 149 2.63 -20.58 -1.33
C LYS A 149 2.78 -21.95 -0.66
N LEU A 150 1.80 -22.36 0.14
CA LEU A 150 1.86 -23.63 0.86
C LEU A 150 1.37 -24.80 0.02
N LYS A 151 0.21 -24.66 -0.66
CA LYS A 151 -0.41 -25.78 -1.40
C LYS A 151 0.15 -25.97 -2.80
N VAL A 152 0.43 -24.87 -3.53
CA VAL A 152 0.87 -24.95 -4.93
C VAL A 152 2.40 -24.95 -5.04
N GLU A 153 3.04 -23.96 -4.41
CA GLU A 153 4.50 -23.79 -4.51
C GLU A 153 5.29 -24.62 -3.47
N LYS A 154 4.60 -25.30 -2.53
CA LYS A 154 5.18 -26.15 -1.46
C LYS A 154 6.36 -25.50 -0.73
N LYS A 155 6.23 -24.21 -0.39
CA LYS A 155 7.25 -23.47 0.36
C LYS A 155 7.25 -23.84 1.85
N ASP A 156 8.36 -23.55 2.52
CA ASP A 156 8.51 -23.77 3.97
C ASP A 156 7.41 -23.02 4.75
N PRO A 157 6.57 -23.73 5.53
CA PRO A 157 5.54 -23.15 6.37
C PRO A 157 6.05 -22.07 7.32
N LYS A 158 7.26 -22.23 7.89
CA LYS A 158 7.82 -21.26 8.84
C LYS A 158 8.06 -19.89 8.20
N ASP A 159 8.61 -19.88 6.99
CA ASP A 159 8.87 -18.64 6.25
C ASP A 159 7.56 -17.94 5.84
N ILE A 160 6.55 -18.72 5.43
CA ILE A 160 5.24 -18.18 5.07
C ILE A 160 4.55 -17.61 6.32
N ASN A 161 4.55 -18.33 7.43
CA ASN A 161 3.95 -17.89 8.69
C ASN A 161 4.59 -16.60 9.21
N ARG A 162 5.92 -16.48 9.17
CA ARG A 162 6.61 -15.22 9.52
C ARG A 162 6.11 -14.06 8.65
N ARG A 163 6.05 -14.27 7.33
CA ARG A 163 5.62 -13.23 6.38
C ARG A 163 4.15 -12.85 6.54
N VAL A 164 3.28 -13.82 6.79
CA VAL A 164 1.86 -13.57 7.06
C VAL A 164 1.69 -12.75 8.34
N ARG A 165 2.40 -13.09 9.42
CA ARG A 165 2.37 -12.30 10.66
C ARG A 165 2.80 -10.85 10.43
N GLU A 166 3.82 -10.61 9.60
CA GLU A 166 4.23 -9.25 9.23
C GLU A 166 3.14 -8.52 8.43
N MET A 167 2.48 -9.20 7.48
CA MET A 167 1.37 -8.63 6.71
C MET A 167 0.18 -8.28 7.61
N ILE A 168 -0.21 -9.17 8.53
CA ILE A 168 -1.28 -8.92 9.50
C ILE A 168 -0.91 -7.79 10.45
N LYS A 169 0.34 -7.75 10.95
CA LYS A 169 0.81 -6.68 11.83
C LYS A 169 0.66 -5.32 11.15
N ARG A 170 1.12 -5.19 9.90
CA ARG A 170 0.97 -3.96 9.11
C ARG A 170 -0.50 -3.59 8.88
N LEU A 171 -1.35 -4.58 8.60
CA LEU A 171 -2.78 -4.35 8.40
C LEU A 171 -3.45 -3.85 9.69
N LYS A 172 -3.08 -4.38 10.86
CA LYS A 172 -3.54 -3.91 12.17
C LYS A 172 -3.06 -2.50 12.50
N GLU A 173 -1.81 -2.16 12.15
CA GLU A 173 -1.29 -0.79 12.30
C GLU A 173 -2.06 0.22 11.43
N GLN A 174 -2.60 -0.24 10.29
CA GLN A 174 -3.45 0.54 9.38
C GLN A 174 -4.92 0.56 9.81
N ASP A 175 -5.40 -0.44 10.54
CA ASP A 175 -6.78 -0.54 11.07
C ASP A 175 -7.02 0.36 12.29
N ARG A 176 -6.98 1.65 12.04
CA ARG A 176 -7.23 2.70 13.04
C ARG A 176 -8.68 2.72 13.56
N PHE A 177 -9.63 2.16 12.81
CA PHE A 177 -11.03 2.02 13.22
C PHE A 177 -11.28 0.79 14.11
N ARG A 178 -10.26 -0.06 14.30
CA ARG A 178 -10.35 -1.34 15.00
C ARG A 178 -11.46 -2.22 14.41
N LEU A 179 -11.71 -2.13 13.11
CA LEU A 179 -12.72 -2.95 12.43
C LEU A 179 -12.35 -4.43 12.46
N LEU A 180 -11.05 -4.76 12.41
CA LEU A 180 -10.56 -6.14 12.57
C LEU A 180 -10.96 -6.74 13.93
N GLU A 181 -11.18 -5.91 14.95
CA GLU A 181 -11.61 -6.31 16.30
C GLU A 181 -13.12 -6.15 16.55
N ARG A 182 -13.85 -5.44 15.69
CA ARG A 182 -15.26 -5.12 15.91
C ARG A 182 -16.19 -5.78 14.90
N ASP A 183 -15.76 -5.89 13.65
CA ASP A 183 -16.57 -6.43 12.57
C ASP A 183 -16.53 -7.98 12.56
N PRO A 184 -17.69 -8.66 12.65
CA PRO A 184 -17.75 -10.12 12.70
C PRO A 184 -17.20 -10.82 11.45
N GLU A 185 -17.36 -10.21 10.28
CA GLU A 185 -16.91 -10.77 9.00
C GLU A 185 -15.38 -10.73 8.91
N LEU A 186 -14.77 -9.58 9.24
CA LEU A 186 -13.32 -9.43 9.28
C LEU A 186 -12.68 -10.34 10.34
N LYS A 187 -13.31 -10.49 11.51
CA LYS A 187 -12.88 -11.45 12.55
C LYS A 187 -12.85 -12.88 12.02
N LYS A 188 -13.89 -13.29 11.31
CA LYS A 188 -13.98 -14.63 10.74
C LYS A 188 -12.86 -14.86 9.72
N LEU A 189 -12.58 -13.88 8.85
CA LEU A 189 -11.48 -13.97 7.89
C LEU A 189 -10.10 -14.04 8.56
N LEU A 190 -9.87 -13.25 9.61
CA LEU A 190 -8.65 -13.34 10.41
C LEU A 190 -8.51 -14.73 11.05
N GLY A 191 -9.57 -15.27 11.64
CA GLY A 191 -9.55 -16.61 12.22
C GLY A 191 -9.23 -17.71 11.20
N LEU A 192 -9.74 -17.59 9.96
CA LEU A 192 -9.38 -18.51 8.88
C LEU A 192 -7.89 -18.42 8.52
N ILE A 193 -7.31 -17.23 8.49
CA ILE A 193 -5.87 -17.05 8.24
C ILE A 193 -5.04 -17.66 9.39
N ASP A 194 -5.47 -17.47 10.63
CA ASP A 194 -4.79 -18.06 11.79
C ASP A 194 -4.80 -19.60 11.71
N ILE A 195 -5.95 -20.21 11.39
CA ILE A 195 -6.04 -21.66 11.16
C ILE A 195 -5.09 -22.11 10.04
N LEU A 196 -5.11 -21.44 8.90
CA LEU A 196 -4.27 -21.77 7.74
C LEU A 196 -2.76 -21.60 8.00
N THR A 197 -2.37 -20.88 9.05
CA THR A 197 -0.96 -20.70 9.44
C THR A 197 -0.56 -21.56 10.64
N ILE A 198 -1.51 -22.09 11.41
CA ILE A 198 -1.27 -23.02 12.53
C ILE A 198 -1.29 -24.48 12.07
N GLU A 199 -2.12 -24.84 11.10
CA GLU A 199 -2.28 -26.21 10.59
C GLU A 199 -1.17 -26.68 9.63
N VAL A 200 -0.05 -25.96 9.53
CA VAL A 200 1.06 -26.26 8.59
C VAL A 200 2.42 -26.27 9.27
#